data_AF-A0A258KAC7-F1
#
_entry.id   AF-A0A258KAC7-F1
#
_cell.length_a   1.000
_cell.length_b   1.000
_cell.length_c   1.000
_cell.angle_alpha   90.00
_cell.angle_beta   90.00
_cell.angle_gamma   90.00
#
_symmetry.space_group_name_H-M   'P 1'
#
loop_
_entity.id
_entity.type
_entity.pdbx_description
1 polymer ?
#
loop_
_entity_poly.entity_id
_entity_poly.type
_entity_poly.pdbx_seq_one_letter_code
_entity_poly.pdbx_strand_id
1 'polypeptide(L)'
;MLGLNTGKRPPRASRALAWLMARTGKAGDYTPGEQSDPFAHSFATDALTHDQARYERYRAQLLANRDLALGGATWGWVDFAFSACAWLRRSPGVEAISIPVTIVGAGLDSRVLNPDLRSIAQRIPKGRYLELDGAFHEILIETDEHRARFWAAFDETVDAFAATSPTAAD
;
A
#
# COMPACT_ATOMS: atom_id res chain seq x y z
N MET A 1 -1.97 -1.12 3.34
CA MET A 1 -2.78 0.10 3.53
C MET A 1 -3.35 0.12 4.94
N LEU A 2 -3.07 1.16 5.73
CA LEU A 2 -3.58 1.32 7.10
C LEU A 2 -4.35 2.64 7.31
N GLY A 3 -4.38 3.48 6.27
CA GLY A 3 -5.14 4.71 6.17
C GLY A 3 -5.34 5.07 4.70
N LEU A 4 -6.52 5.57 4.34
CA LEU A 4 -6.85 6.01 2.98
C LEU A 4 -6.58 7.50 2.82
N ASN A 5 -5.87 7.89 1.78
CA ASN A 5 -5.77 9.28 1.38
C ASN A 5 -6.99 9.66 0.52
N THR A 6 -7.78 10.64 0.95
CA THR A 6 -8.96 11.13 0.22
C THR A 6 -8.67 12.37 -0.62
N GLY A 7 -7.39 12.76 -0.72
CA GLY A 7 -6.95 13.97 -1.39
C GLY A 7 -7.59 15.21 -0.75
N LYS A 8 -8.16 16.07 -1.58
CA LYS A 8 -8.84 17.31 -1.15
C LYS A 8 -10.22 17.08 -0.51
N ARG A 9 -10.73 15.84 -0.49
CA ARG A 9 -12.07 15.54 0.02
C ARG A 9 -12.02 15.27 1.53
N PRO A 10 -12.94 15.82 2.35
CA PRO A 10 -12.95 15.58 3.79
C PRO A 10 -13.15 14.07 4.10
N PRO A 11 -12.27 13.43 4.89
CA PRO A 11 -12.33 11.97 5.11
C PRO A 11 -13.65 11.46 5.67
N ARG A 12 -14.29 12.22 6.57
CA ARG A 12 -15.60 11.86 7.14
C ARG A 12 -16.71 11.86 6.09
N ALA A 13 -16.69 12.86 5.19
CA ALA A 13 -17.65 12.95 4.10
C ALA A 13 -17.42 11.84 3.07
N SER A 14 -16.17 11.59 2.69
CA SER A 14 -15.80 10.48 1.81
C SER A 14 -16.25 9.12 2.36
N ARG A 15 -16.06 8.88 3.66
CA ARG A 15 -16.53 7.65 4.31
C ARG A 15 -18.06 7.53 4.31
N ALA A 16 -18.77 8.60 4.66
CA ALA A 16 -20.24 8.59 4.68
C ALA A 16 -20.81 8.33 3.27
N LEU A 17 -20.23 8.96 2.25
CA LEU A 17 -20.62 8.74 0.87
C LEU A 17 -20.32 7.30 0.42
N ALA A 18 -19.12 6.78 0.70
CA ALA A 18 -18.76 5.40 0.34
C ALA A 18 -19.72 4.39 0.97
N TRP A 19 -20.05 4.57 2.26
CA TRP A 19 -21.03 3.74 2.96
C TRP A 19 -22.41 3.80 2.28
N LEU A 20 -22.92 4.99 2.00
CA LEU A 20 -24.23 5.16 1.36
C LEU A 20 -24.27 4.47 -0.01
N MET A 21 -23.26 4.69 -0.85
CA MET A 21 -23.18 4.13 -2.20
C MET A 21 -23.06 2.61 -2.16
N ALA A 22 -22.25 2.08 -1.24
CA ALA A 22 -22.13 0.64 -1.05
C ALA A 22 -23.47 -0.03 -0.63
N ARG A 23 -24.35 0.67 0.11
CA ARG A 23 -25.63 0.11 0.59
C ARG A 23 -26.84 0.39 -0.30
N THR A 24 -26.68 1.20 -1.33
CA THR A 24 -27.75 1.56 -2.29
C THR A 24 -27.61 0.81 -3.62
N GLY A 25 -26.90 -0.33 -3.61
CA GLY A 25 -26.72 -1.19 -4.78
C GLY A 25 -25.58 -0.77 -5.72
N LYS A 26 -24.78 0.24 -5.35
CA LYS A 26 -23.66 0.74 -6.15
C LYS A 26 -22.29 0.23 -5.69
N ALA A 27 -22.26 -0.81 -4.86
CA ALA A 27 -21.02 -1.36 -4.32
C ALA A 27 -20.02 -1.80 -5.40
N GLY A 28 -20.52 -2.29 -6.55
CA GLY A 28 -19.70 -2.69 -7.69
C GLY A 28 -19.30 -1.53 -8.63
N ASP A 29 -19.90 -0.35 -8.47
CA ASP A 29 -19.56 0.80 -9.31
C ASP A 29 -18.23 1.41 -8.86
N TYR A 30 -17.40 1.81 -9.83
CA TYR A 30 -16.18 2.57 -9.56
C TYR A 30 -16.48 3.93 -8.96
N THR A 31 -15.64 4.38 -8.03
CA THR A 31 -15.76 5.72 -7.48
C THR A 31 -15.39 6.80 -8.52
N PRO A 32 -15.94 8.03 -8.42
CA PRO A 32 -15.67 9.10 -9.38
C PRO A 32 -14.18 9.42 -9.50
N GLY A 33 -13.66 9.45 -10.74
CA GLY A 33 -12.24 9.69 -11.02
C GLY A 33 -11.37 8.43 -11.01
N GLU A 34 -11.88 7.31 -10.51
CA GLU A 34 -11.19 6.01 -10.52
C GLU A 34 -11.60 5.15 -11.74
N GLN A 35 -12.54 5.64 -12.55
CA GLN A 35 -12.97 5.06 -13.81
C GLN A 35 -11.90 5.33 -14.89
N SER A 36 -10.75 4.70 -14.75
CA SER A 36 -9.67 4.77 -15.72
C SER A 36 -9.59 3.46 -16.48
N ASP A 37 -9.39 3.54 -17.80
CA ASP A 37 -8.95 2.40 -18.59
C ASP A 37 -7.54 2.00 -18.10
N PRO A 38 -7.35 0.81 -17.52
CA PRO A 38 -6.03 0.39 -17.02
C PRO A 38 -5.00 0.24 -18.15
N PHE A 39 -5.44 0.15 -19.41
CA PHE A 39 -4.55 0.08 -20.55
C PHE A 39 -4.12 1.46 -21.10
N ALA A 40 -4.81 2.52 -20.68
CA ALA A 40 -4.50 3.90 -21.04
C ALA A 40 -3.44 4.55 -20.11
N HIS A 41 -3.07 3.88 -19.03
CA HIS A 41 -2.06 4.38 -18.09
C HIS A 41 -0.69 4.54 -18.74
N SER A 42 0.00 5.61 -18.34
CA SER A 42 1.36 5.91 -18.79
C SER A 42 2.29 6.16 -17.60
N PHE A 43 3.59 5.99 -17.82
CA PHE A 43 4.59 6.25 -16.79
C PHE A 43 4.55 7.72 -16.32
N ALA A 44 4.38 8.67 -17.24
CA ALA A 44 4.42 10.10 -16.93
C ALA A 44 3.25 10.60 -16.07
N THR A 45 2.11 9.91 -16.11
CA THR A 45 0.86 10.36 -15.48
C THR A 45 0.42 9.50 -14.31
N ASP A 46 0.68 8.20 -14.37
CA ASP A 46 0.06 7.22 -13.46
C ASP A 46 1.06 6.44 -12.63
N ALA A 47 2.36 6.55 -12.93
CA ALA A 47 3.37 5.75 -12.25
C ALA A 47 3.41 6.02 -10.75
N LEU A 48 3.54 4.92 -10.01
CA LEU A 48 3.72 4.90 -8.57
C LEU A 48 5.14 4.46 -8.18
N THR A 49 6.05 4.65 -9.12
CA THR A 49 7.48 4.36 -9.01
C THR A 49 8.24 5.39 -9.85
N HIS A 50 9.45 5.74 -9.44
CA HIS A 50 10.38 6.49 -10.28
C HIS A 50 11.07 5.63 -11.35
N ASP A 51 10.89 4.31 -11.32
CA ASP A 51 11.56 3.39 -12.24
C ASP A 51 10.68 3.02 -13.44
N GLN A 52 10.95 3.69 -14.56
CA GLN A 52 10.24 3.46 -15.82
C GLN A 52 10.42 2.03 -16.35
N ALA A 53 11.61 1.44 -16.22
CA ALA A 53 11.86 0.10 -16.74
C ALA A 53 11.06 -0.96 -15.97
N ARG A 54 10.93 -0.82 -14.63
CA ARG A 54 10.10 -1.70 -13.80
C ARG A 54 8.61 -1.51 -14.07
N TYR A 55 8.18 -0.26 -14.23
CA TYR A 55 6.82 0.07 -14.65
C TYR A 55 6.46 -0.57 -16.00
N GLU A 56 7.34 -0.45 -17.00
CA GLU A 56 7.11 -1.01 -18.33
C GLU A 56 7.07 -2.54 -18.33
N ARG A 57 7.87 -3.20 -17.47
CA ARG A 57 7.76 -4.65 -17.28
C ARG A 57 6.41 -5.07 -16.72
N TYR A 58 5.88 -4.35 -15.73
CA TYR A 58 4.53 -4.58 -15.22
C TYR A 58 3.48 -4.37 -16.32
N ARG A 59 3.58 -3.26 -17.06
CA ARG A 59 2.67 -2.94 -18.16
C ARG A 59 2.72 -3.99 -19.27
N ALA A 60 3.88 -4.53 -19.59
CA ALA A 60 4.02 -5.61 -20.57
C ALA A 60 3.31 -6.89 -20.12
N GLN A 61 3.38 -7.26 -18.83
CA GLN A 61 2.64 -8.40 -18.28
C GLN A 61 1.12 -8.19 -18.40
N LEU A 62 0.65 -6.98 -18.08
CA LEU A 62 -0.75 -6.60 -18.19
C LEU A 62 -1.27 -6.64 -19.65
N LEU A 63 -0.45 -6.21 -20.62
CA LEU A 63 -0.82 -6.27 -22.04
C LEU A 63 -0.78 -7.71 -22.58
N ALA A 64 0.14 -8.54 -22.10
CA ALA A 64 0.23 -9.94 -22.47
C ALA A 64 -0.94 -10.78 -21.93
N ASN A 65 -1.46 -10.43 -20.75
CA ASN A 65 -2.64 -11.05 -20.16
C ASN A 65 -3.60 -10.00 -19.60
N ARG A 66 -4.55 -9.59 -20.44
CA ARG A 66 -5.50 -8.52 -20.14
C ARG A 66 -6.45 -8.83 -18.98
N ASP A 67 -6.63 -10.11 -18.64
CA ASP A 67 -7.49 -10.53 -17.53
C ASP A 67 -6.86 -10.22 -16.15
N LEU A 68 -5.57 -9.88 -16.10
CA LEU A 68 -4.89 -9.40 -14.89
C LEU A 68 -5.23 -7.94 -14.56
N ALA A 69 -5.92 -7.24 -15.45
CA ALA A 69 -6.23 -5.83 -15.28
C ALA A 69 -7.14 -5.58 -14.08
N LEU A 70 -6.72 -4.65 -13.23
CA LEU A 70 -7.55 -4.11 -12.17
C LEU A 70 -8.04 -2.73 -12.59
N GLY A 71 -9.35 -2.50 -12.49
CA GLY A 71 -9.90 -1.15 -12.56
C GLY A 71 -9.65 -0.38 -11.26
N GLY A 72 -10.17 0.84 -11.19
CA GLY A 72 -10.04 1.66 -9.98
C GLY A 72 -10.86 1.14 -8.80
N ALA A 73 -10.81 1.87 -7.68
CA ALA A 73 -11.53 1.45 -6.48
C ALA A 73 -13.05 1.55 -6.65
N THR A 74 -13.78 0.50 -6.28
CA THR A 74 -15.25 0.50 -6.23
C THR A 74 -15.78 1.07 -4.91
N TRP A 75 -17.03 1.50 -4.87
CA TRP A 75 -17.63 2.01 -3.63
C TRP A 75 -17.63 0.98 -2.50
N GLY A 76 -17.90 -0.29 -2.82
CA GLY A 76 -17.85 -1.37 -1.85
C GLY A 76 -16.45 -1.59 -1.29
N TRP A 77 -15.43 -1.51 -2.15
CA TRP A 77 -14.04 -1.60 -1.72
C TRP A 77 -13.65 -0.43 -0.82
N VAL A 78 -14.04 0.80 -1.17
CA VAL A 78 -13.74 2.00 -0.37
C VAL A 78 -14.45 1.99 1.00
N ASP A 79 -15.74 1.58 1.06
CA ASP A 79 -16.46 1.39 2.33
C ASP A 79 -15.76 0.37 3.23
N PHE A 80 -15.38 -0.77 2.66
CA PHE A 80 -14.65 -1.81 3.37
C PHE A 80 -13.29 -1.29 3.87
N ALA A 81 -12.52 -0.63 3.01
CA ALA A 81 -11.22 -0.08 3.35
C ALA A 81 -11.29 0.93 4.51
N PHE A 82 -12.26 1.86 4.50
CA PHE A 82 -12.48 2.76 5.63
C PHE A 82 -12.83 2.01 6.92
N SER A 83 -13.70 1.01 6.82
CA SER A 83 -14.15 0.21 7.95
C SER A 83 -13.01 -0.60 8.55
N ALA A 84 -12.19 -1.25 7.70
CA ALA A 84 -11.01 -2.02 8.10
C ALA A 84 -9.95 -1.13 8.76
N CYS A 85 -9.62 0.02 8.17
CA CYS A 85 -8.68 0.97 8.78
C CYS A 85 -9.21 1.49 10.13
N ALA A 86 -10.50 1.82 10.21
CA ALA A 86 -11.12 2.27 11.45
C ALA A 86 -11.15 1.18 12.53
N TRP A 87 -11.32 -0.09 12.15
CA TRP A 87 -11.25 -1.23 13.06
C TRP A 87 -9.81 -1.45 13.56
N LEU A 88 -8.82 -1.52 12.65
CA LEU A 88 -7.41 -1.69 13.00
C LEU A 88 -6.91 -0.62 13.98
N ARG A 89 -7.28 0.64 13.78
CA ARG A 89 -6.92 1.75 14.69
C ARG A 89 -7.36 1.58 16.15
N ARG A 90 -8.35 0.72 16.41
CA ARG A 90 -8.90 0.49 17.76
C ARG A 90 -8.81 -0.97 18.20
N SER A 91 -8.34 -1.86 17.33
CA SER A 91 -8.36 -3.29 17.58
C SER A 91 -7.24 -3.66 18.55
N PRO A 92 -7.53 -4.32 19.70
CA PRO A 92 -6.51 -4.85 20.60
C PRO A 92 -5.66 -5.96 19.94
N GLY A 93 -6.10 -6.48 18.78
CA GLY A 93 -5.34 -7.44 18.00
C GLY A 93 -4.03 -6.87 17.44
N VAL A 94 -3.90 -5.55 17.32
CA VAL A 94 -2.63 -4.91 16.91
C VAL A 94 -1.58 -5.07 18.02
N GLU A 95 -1.97 -4.81 19.26
CA GLU A 95 -1.11 -4.97 20.44
C GLU A 95 -0.81 -6.45 20.75
N ALA A 96 -1.66 -7.37 20.30
CA ALA A 96 -1.46 -8.81 20.48
C ALA A 96 -0.40 -9.42 19.54
N ILE A 97 0.10 -8.67 18.55
CA ILE A 97 1.13 -9.15 17.62
C ILE A 97 2.47 -9.31 18.37
N SER A 98 2.92 -10.55 18.55
CA SER A 98 4.11 -10.89 19.35
C SER A 98 5.40 -11.09 18.53
N ILE A 99 5.28 -11.11 17.20
CA ILE A 99 6.41 -11.20 16.26
C ILE A 99 6.89 -9.80 15.85
N PRO A 100 8.16 -9.63 15.47
CA PRO A 100 8.63 -8.38 14.89
C PRO A 100 7.92 -8.04 13.59
N VAL A 101 7.57 -6.76 13.44
CA VAL A 101 6.92 -6.23 12.25
C VAL A 101 7.57 -4.91 11.89
N THR A 102 8.14 -4.84 10.70
CA THR A 102 8.55 -3.58 10.10
C THR A 102 7.53 -3.13 9.07
N ILE A 103 6.96 -1.95 9.27
CA ILE A 103 6.09 -1.28 8.30
C ILE A 103 6.94 -0.24 7.57
N VAL A 104 7.09 -0.40 6.25
CA VAL A 104 7.81 0.54 5.40
C VAL A 104 6.79 1.41 4.65
N GLY A 105 6.90 2.74 4.80
CA GLY A 105 6.08 3.73 4.09
C GLY A 105 6.88 4.49 3.05
N ALA A 106 6.21 4.96 1.99
CA ALA A 106 6.82 5.76 0.93
C ALA A 106 6.65 7.26 1.25
N GLY A 107 7.73 8.04 1.25
CA GLY A 107 7.69 9.45 1.67
C GLY A 107 6.79 10.34 0.82
N LEU A 108 6.65 10.02 -0.47
CA LEU A 108 5.80 10.75 -1.43
C LEU A 108 4.53 9.97 -1.80
N ASP A 109 4.03 9.12 -0.89
CA ASP A 109 2.80 8.33 -1.12
C ASP A 109 1.57 9.23 -1.28
N SER A 110 0.86 9.06 -2.40
CA SER A 110 -0.37 9.77 -2.72
C SER A 110 -1.64 8.94 -2.50
N ARG A 111 -1.52 7.65 -2.18
CA ARG A 111 -2.63 6.69 -2.06
C ARG A 111 -3.02 6.42 -0.61
N VAL A 112 -2.04 6.30 0.28
CA VAL A 112 -2.27 5.97 1.69
C VAL A 112 -1.64 7.00 2.65
N LEU A 113 -2.07 6.98 3.91
CA LEU A 113 -1.61 7.94 4.92
C LEU A 113 -0.46 7.36 5.75
N ASN A 114 0.77 7.83 5.55
CA ASN A 114 1.94 7.48 6.37
C ASN A 114 1.71 7.67 7.89
N PRO A 115 1.02 8.72 8.37
CA PRO A 115 0.70 8.84 9.79
C PRO A 115 -0.09 7.65 10.37
N ASP A 116 -1.00 7.08 9.58
CA ASP A 116 -1.77 5.90 10.00
C ASP A 116 -0.90 4.63 10.03
N LEU A 117 0.02 4.48 9.06
CA LEU A 117 1.01 3.39 9.08
C LEU A 117 1.90 3.48 10.34
N ARG A 118 2.43 4.68 10.61
CA ARG A 118 3.28 4.96 11.78
C ARG A 118 2.54 4.70 13.09
N SER A 119 1.29 5.15 13.20
CA SER A 119 0.46 4.95 14.40
C SER A 119 0.20 3.47 14.70
N ILE A 120 -0.06 2.66 13.67
CA ILE A 120 -0.23 1.22 13.84
C ILE A 120 1.09 0.55 14.22
N ALA A 121 2.20 0.88 13.56
CA ALA A 121 3.50 0.32 13.89
C ALA A 121 3.88 0.54 15.36
N GLN A 122 3.61 1.75 15.89
CA GLN A 122 3.90 2.11 17.28
C GLN A 122 3.07 1.33 18.31
N ARG A 123 1.93 0.76 17.92
CA ARG A 123 1.08 -0.05 18.80
C ARG A 123 1.51 -1.52 18.85
N ILE A 124 2.27 -1.98 17.85
CA ILE A 124 2.79 -3.35 17.85
C ILE A 124 3.98 -3.41 18.83
N PRO A 125 3.99 -4.32 19.82
CA PRO A 125 5.05 -4.37 20.84
C PRO A 125 6.48 -4.47 20.28
N LYS A 126 6.65 -5.17 19.15
CA LYS A 126 7.91 -5.29 18.40
C LYS A 126 7.80 -4.62 17.03
N GLY A 127 7.01 -3.56 16.95
CA GLY A 127 6.73 -2.81 15.75
C GLY A 127 7.82 -1.78 15.45
N ARG A 128 8.14 -1.65 14.17
CA ARG A 128 9.03 -0.63 13.65
C ARG A 128 8.38 0.06 12.46
N TYR A 129 8.56 1.37 12.37
CA TYR A 129 8.18 2.15 11.19
C TYR A 129 9.42 2.73 10.53
N LEU A 130 9.56 2.51 9.24
CA LEU A 130 10.57 3.14 8.40
C LEU A 130 9.88 3.89 7.27
N GLU A 131 10.21 5.16 7.09
CA GLU A 131 9.73 5.95 5.97
C GLU A 131 10.88 6.15 4.97
N LEU A 132 10.65 5.76 3.72
CA LEU A 132 11.59 5.97 2.64
C LEU A 132 11.33 7.33 2.00
N ASP A 133 11.99 8.37 2.52
CA ASP A 133 11.97 9.69 1.91
C ASP A 133 12.30 9.61 0.41
N GLY A 134 11.54 10.37 -0.40
CA GLY A 134 11.63 10.37 -1.86
C GLY A 134 10.90 9.24 -2.58
N ALA A 135 10.50 8.14 -1.93
CA ALA A 135 9.87 7.00 -2.62
C ALA A 135 8.42 7.28 -3.02
N PHE A 136 7.99 6.75 -4.18
CA PHE A 136 6.56 6.61 -4.52
C PHE A 136 5.95 5.33 -3.94
N HIS A 137 4.63 5.19 -4.09
CA HIS A 137 3.78 4.18 -3.43
C HIS A 137 4.26 2.72 -3.61
N GLU A 138 4.83 2.37 -4.76
CA GLU A 138 5.21 0.98 -5.08
C GLU A 138 6.71 0.70 -4.82
N ILE A 139 7.11 0.77 -3.54
CA ILE A 139 8.50 0.63 -3.06
C ILE A 139 9.24 -0.61 -3.61
N LEU A 140 8.55 -1.74 -3.82
CA LEU A 140 9.21 -2.97 -4.30
C LEU A 140 9.63 -2.89 -5.78
N ILE A 141 8.99 -2.00 -6.54
CA ILE A 141 9.32 -1.74 -7.94
C ILE A 141 9.92 -0.33 -8.14
N GLU A 142 10.33 0.32 -7.06
CA GLU A 142 11.09 1.57 -7.12
C GLU A 142 12.48 1.39 -7.72
N THR A 143 13.18 2.52 -7.85
CA THR A 143 14.62 2.58 -8.17
C THR A 143 15.46 1.76 -7.20
N ASP A 144 16.67 1.38 -7.63
CA ASP A 144 17.54 0.51 -6.83
C ASP A 144 17.94 1.12 -5.49
N GLU A 145 18.08 2.44 -5.41
CA GLU A 145 18.37 3.15 -4.16
C GLU A 145 17.28 2.94 -3.10
N HIS A 146 16.01 3.18 -3.47
CA HIS A 146 14.89 2.99 -2.56
C HIS A 146 14.67 1.50 -2.22
N ARG A 147 14.83 0.60 -3.21
CA ARG A 147 14.74 -0.84 -2.99
C ARG A 147 15.83 -1.34 -2.05
N ALA A 148 17.06 -0.85 -2.17
CA ALA A 148 18.15 -1.22 -1.26
C ALA A 148 17.83 -0.87 0.19
N ARG A 149 17.22 0.31 0.43
CA ARG A 149 16.76 0.71 1.77
C ARG A 149 15.62 -0.19 2.28
N PHE A 150 14.70 -0.60 1.41
CA PHE A 150 13.68 -1.58 1.76
C PHE A 150 14.29 -2.93 2.15
N TRP A 151 15.22 -3.46 1.33
CA TRP A 151 15.83 -4.77 1.57
C TRP A 151 16.68 -4.79 2.83
N ALA A 152 17.45 -3.74 3.11
CA ALA A 152 18.15 -3.60 4.38
C ALA A 152 17.18 -3.65 5.57
N ALA A 153 16.04 -2.97 5.48
CA ALA A 153 15.01 -3.02 6.53
C ALA A 153 14.32 -4.39 6.64
N PHE A 154 14.13 -5.08 5.52
CA PHE A 154 13.63 -6.45 5.50
C PHE A 154 14.61 -7.38 6.21
N ASP A 155 15.88 -7.38 5.82
CA ASP A 155 16.95 -8.21 6.38
C ASP A 155 17.08 -7.99 7.89
N GLU A 156 17.14 -6.73 8.35
CA GLU A 156 17.13 -6.38 9.79
C GLU A 156 15.95 -7.00 10.57
N THR A 157 14.80 -7.16 9.92
CA THR A 157 13.59 -7.72 10.56
C THR A 157 13.65 -9.24 10.64
N VAL A 158 14.16 -9.88 9.59
CA VAL A 158 14.15 -11.35 9.46
C VAL A 158 15.41 -12.01 10.03
N ASP A 159 16.55 -11.33 10.06
CA ASP A 159 17.84 -11.86 10.55
C ASP A 159 17.78 -12.32 12.01
N ALA A 160 16.91 -11.69 12.82
CA ALA A 160 16.65 -12.12 14.19
C ALA A 160 16.03 -13.54 14.29
N PHE A 161 15.56 -14.12 13.18
CA PHE A 161 14.87 -15.41 13.11
C PHE A 161 15.33 -16.30 11.96
N ALA A 162 16.02 -15.76 10.96
CA ALA A 162 16.58 -16.53 9.88
C ALA A 162 17.70 -17.40 10.47
N ALA A 163 17.54 -18.73 10.38
CA ALA A 163 18.66 -19.61 10.64
C ALA A 163 19.76 -19.24 9.64
N THR A 164 20.92 -18.81 10.13
CA THR A 164 22.10 -18.66 9.28
C THR A 164 22.35 -20.03 8.67
N SER A 165 22.21 -20.14 7.34
CA SER A 165 22.54 -21.39 6.68
C SER A 165 24.00 -21.73 7.01
N PRO A 166 24.34 -22.97 7.40
CA PRO A 166 25.72 -23.37 7.71
C PRO A 166 26.70 -23.25 6.53
N THR A 167 26.26 -22.83 5.35
CA THR A 167 26.97 -22.93 4.09
C THR A 167 27.44 -21.57 3.57
N ALA A 168 28.36 -20.96 4.30
CA ALA A 168 29.30 -19.98 3.75
C ALA A 168 30.72 -20.21 4.31
N ALA A 169 31.09 -21.48 4.45
CA ALA A 169 32.47 -21.91 4.56
C ALA A 169 32.68 -22.96 3.45
N ASP A 170 33.18 -22.49 2.31
CA ASP A 170 34.02 -23.21 1.34
C ASP A 170 34.71 -22.18 0.43
#